data_AF-A0AAW2K321-F1
#
_entry.id   AF-A0AAW2K321-F1
#
_cell.length_a   1.000
_cell.length_b   1.000
_cell.length_c   1.000
_cell.angle_alpha   90.00
_cell.angle_beta   90.00
_cell.angle_gamma   90.00
#
_symmetry.space_group_name_H-M   'P 1'
#
loop_
_entity.id
_entity.type
_entity.pdbx_description
1 polymer ?
#
loop_
_entity_poly.entity_id
_entity_poly.type
_entity_poly.pdbx_seq_one_letter_code
_entity_poly.pdbx_strand_id
1 'polypeptide(L)'
;MSLFWIVIRQLAEIQAMATSKKVITRADWEKKLNDVKVRKEDMNKLVMNFLVTEGYVEAAEKFRLESGTEHIDLATITDRMAVKKAVQSGNVEDAIEKVNDLNPEQGFLEELERTVALLAFEDVSNCPVGELLDISQRLKTASEVNAAILTSQSHEKDPKLPSLLKMLIWVQTQLDEKASYPRINDLSTAVLEDPAV
;
A
#
# COMPACT_ATOMS: atom_id res chain seq x y z
N MET A 1 -43.72 -38.87 24.23
CA MET A 1 -42.60 -38.10 23.63
C MET A 1 -41.31 -38.63 24.24
N SER A 2 -40.47 -39.31 23.45
CA SER A 2 -39.27 -40.00 23.96
C SER A 2 -38.23 -39.01 24.50
N LEU A 3 -37.64 -39.32 25.67
CA LEU A 3 -36.55 -38.56 26.30
C LEU A 3 -35.35 -38.36 25.35
N PHE A 4 -35.17 -39.26 24.38
CA PHE A 4 -34.13 -39.19 23.36
C PHE A 4 -34.23 -37.93 22.48
N TRP A 5 -35.43 -37.56 22.05
CA TRP A 5 -35.65 -36.38 21.21
C TRP A 5 -35.48 -35.05 21.98
N ILE A 6 -35.72 -35.08 23.30
CA ILE A 6 -35.50 -33.92 24.17
C ILE A 6 -34.00 -33.65 24.31
N VAL A 7 -33.19 -34.70 24.53
CA VAL A 7 -31.73 -34.56 24.64
C VAL A 7 -31.09 -34.09 23.34
N ILE A 8 -31.53 -34.60 22.18
CA ILE A 8 -31.03 -34.13 20.87
C ILE A 8 -31.35 -32.64 20.66
N ARG A 9 -32.57 -32.21 20.99
CA ARG A 9 -32.97 -30.81 20.86
C ARG A 9 -32.17 -29.90 21.80
N GLN A 10 -31.94 -30.35 23.03
CA GLN A 10 -31.18 -29.60 24.04
C GLN A 10 -29.69 -29.50 23.67
N LEU A 11 -29.10 -30.57 23.12
CA LEU A 11 -27.74 -30.54 22.57
C LEU A 11 -27.63 -29.62 21.35
N ALA A 12 -28.62 -29.65 20.45
CA ALA A 12 -28.69 -28.75 19.31
C ALA A 12 -28.85 -27.28 19.73
N GLU A 13 -29.67 -26.98 20.75
CA GLU A 13 -29.82 -25.65 21.33
C GLU A 13 -28.53 -25.16 22.01
N ILE A 14 -27.84 -26.02 22.78
CA ILE A 14 -26.53 -25.70 23.39
C ILE A 14 -25.47 -25.44 22.32
N GLN A 15 -25.45 -26.24 21.24
CA GLN A 15 -24.53 -26.09 20.12
C GLN A 15 -24.85 -24.84 19.28
N ALA A 16 -26.12 -24.49 19.12
CA ALA A 16 -26.57 -23.24 18.50
C ALA A 16 -26.20 -22.00 19.34
N MET A 17 -26.33 -22.08 20.67
CA MET A 17 -25.92 -21.00 21.57
C MET A 17 -24.39 -20.83 21.59
N ALA A 18 -23.62 -21.91 21.47
CA ALA A 18 -22.16 -21.88 21.35
C ALA A 18 -21.66 -21.32 20.00
N THR A 19 -22.52 -21.30 18.97
CA THR A 19 -22.19 -20.82 17.61
C THR A 19 -22.86 -19.48 17.27
N SER A 20 -23.60 -18.89 18.21
CA SER A 20 -24.29 -17.61 17.98
C SER A 20 -23.28 -16.46 18.00
N LYS A 21 -23.06 -15.85 16.83
CA LYS A 21 -22.20 -14.67 16.69
C LYS A 21 -22.75 -13.51 17.50
N LYS A 22 -21.86 -12.77 18.16
CA LYS A 22 -22.26 -11.56 18.89
C LYS A 22 -22.81 -10.53 17.91
N VAL A 23 -24.03 -10.05 18.11
CA VAL A 23 -24.61 -8.97 17.29
C VAL A 23 -24.20 -7.62 17.87
N ILE A 24 -23.60 -6.77 17.04
CA ILE A 24 -23.23 -5.40 17.36
C ILE A 24 -24.08 -4.49 16.48
N THR A 25 -24.88 -3.62 17.11
CA THR A 25 -25.77 -2.72 16.39
C THR A 25 -24.99 -1.55 15.78
N ARG A 26 -25.56 -0.92 14.76
CA ARG A 26 -25.01 0.30 14.14
C ARG A 26 -24.79 1.42 15.15
N ALA A 27 -25.76 1.66 16.03
CA ALA A 27 -25.67 2.69 17.06
C ALA A 27 -24.51 2.44 18.03
N ASP A 28 -24.32 1.18 18.47
CA ASP A 28 -23.19 0.83 19.34
C ASP A 28 -21.85 0.97 18.64
N TRP A 29 -21.80 0.63 17.33
CA TRP A 29 -20.62 0.75 16.50
C TRP A 29 -20.22 2.22 16.30
N GLU A 30 -21.16 3.07 15.88
CA GLU A 30 -20.94 4.50 15.68
C GLU A 30 -20.55 5.21 16.98
N LYS A 31 -21.16 4.84 18.11
CA LYS A 31 -20.76 5.35 19.41
C LYS A 31 -19.29 5.05 19.72
N LYS A 32 -18.84 3.81 19.47
CA LYS A 32 -17.43 3.43 19.64
C LYS A 32 -16.51 4.16 18.67
N LEU A 33 -16.92 4.29 17.41
CA LEU A 33 -16.15 5.01 16.40
C LEU A 33 -15.94 6.48 16.78
N ASN A 34 -16.99 7.14 17.27
CA ASN A 34 -16.92 8.53 17.72
C ASN A 34 -16.08 8.73 18.98
N ASP A 35 -15.89 7.70 19.80
CA ASP A 35 -15.04 7.74 20.98
C ASP A 35 -13.54 7.63 20.61
N VAL A 36 -13.22 7.12 19.41
CA VAL A 36 -11.85 7.06 18.90
C VAL A 36 -11.37 8.47 18.51
N LYS A 37 -10.42 9.00 19.28
CA LYS A 37 -9.81 10.30 19.01
C LYS A 37 -8.63 10.15 18.06
N VAL A 38 -8.82 10.55 16.81
CA VAL A 38 -7.73 10.67 15.83
C VAL A 38 -7.38 12.14 15.68
N ARG A 39 -6.10 12.48 15.89
CA ARG A 39 -5.60 13.85 15.70
C ARG A 39 -5.51 14.16 14.21
N LYS A 40 -5.91 15.38 13.83
CA LYS A 40 -5.84 15.83 12.43
C LYS A 40 -4.41 15.80 11.92
N GLU A 41 -3.44 16.11 12.79
CA GLU A 41 -2.01 16.11 12.47
C GLU A 41 -1.52 14.72 12.09
N ASP A 42 -2.00 13.67 12.76
CA ASP A 42 -1.62 12.28 12.47
C ASP A 42 -2.22 11.83 11.12
N MET A 43 -3.46 12.25 10.83
CA MET A 43 -4.09 12.00 9.53
C MET A 43 -3.36 12.73 8.39
N ASN A 44 -3.00 14.00 8.61
CA ASN A 44 -2.26 14.79 7.62
C ASN A 44 -0.89 14.16 7.32
N LYS A 45 -0.17 13.69 8.34
CA LYS A 45 1.09 12.95 8.16
C LYS A 45 0.91 11.68 7.34
N LEU A 46 -0.19 10.95 7.57
CA LEU A 46 -0.50 9.74 6.82
C LEU A 46 -0.75 10.02 5.33
N VAL A 47 -1.56 11.05 5.04
CA VAL A 47 -1.82 11.50 3.67
C VAL A 47 -0.53 12.00 3.00
N MET A 48 0.26 12.82 3.72
CA MET A 48 1.52 13.33 3.20
C MET A 48 2.51 12.19 2.91
N ASN A 49 2.64 11.20 3.80
CA ASN A 49 3.45 10.00 3.57
C ASN A 49 3.03 9.28 2.28
N PHE A 50 1.72 9.09 2.06
CA PHE A 50 1.23 8.46 0.84
C PHE A 50 1.59 9.26 -0.42
N LEU A 51 1.30 10.57 -0.43
CA LEU A 51 1.58 11.43 -1.58
C LEU A 51 3.08 11.47 -1.92
N VAL A 52 3.93 11.48 -0.90
CA VAL A 52 5.40 11.46 -1.02
C VAL A 52 5.91 10.11 -1.54
N THR A 53 5.49 9.01 -0.92
CA THR A 53 6.00 7.68 -1.26
C THR A 53 5.57 7.26 -2.68
N GLU A 54 4.32 7.58 -3.07
CA GLU A 54 3.82 7.33 -4.43
C GLU A 54 4.36 8.32 -5.48
N GLY A 55 4.81 9.50 -5.04
CA GLY A 55 5.44 10.51 -5.90
C GLY A 55 4.46 11.50 -6.53
N TYR A 56 3.31 11.75 -5.90
CA TYR A 56 2.35 12.77 -6.32
C TYR A 56 2.80 14.17 -5.89
N VAL A 57 3.87 14.68 -6.50
CA VAL A 57 4.57 15.91 -6.10
C VAL A 57 3.65 17.13 -6.04
N GLU A 58 2.90 17.42 -7.11
CA GLU A 58 1.99 18.58 -7.14
C GLU A 58 0.89 18.51 -6.08
N ALA A 59 0.37 17.30 -5.82
CA ALA A 59 -0.64 17.08 -4.80
C ALA A 59 -0.04 17.21 -3.39
N ALA A 60 1.19 16.71 -3.18
CA ALA A 60 1.92 16.86 -1.93
C ALA A 60 2.20 18.33 -1.60
N GLU A 61 2.58 19.14 -2.59
CA GLU A 61 2.81 20.58 -2.40
C GLU A 61 1.54 21.34 -2.02
N LYS A 62 0.45 21.13 -2.78
CA LYS A 62 -0.84 21.76 -2.48
C LYS A 62 -1.35 21.33 -1.10
N PHE A 63 -1.29 20.02 -0.81
CA PHE A 63 -1.69 19.49 0.47
C PHE A 63 -0.87 20.08 1.62
N ARG A 64 0.45 20.23 1.46
CA ARG A 64 1.33 20.87 2.45
C ARG A 64 0.90 22.31 2.75
N LEU A 65 0.63 23.10 1.73
CA LEU A 65 0.20 24.50 1.87
C LEU A 65 -1.12 24.62 2.64
N GLU A 66 -2.09 23.74 2.35
CA GLU A 66 -3.40 23.76 2.99
C GLU A 66 -3.39 23.18 4.41
N SER A 67 -2.60 22.14 4.63
CA SER A 67 -2.59 21.39 5.90
C SER A 67 -1.62 21.97 6.94
N GLY A 68 -0.66 22.80 6.53
CA GLY A 68 0.40 23.32 7.40
C GLY A 68 1.36 22.24 7.91
N THR A 69 1.39 21.07 7.26
CA THR A 69 2.20 19.94 7.71
C THR A 69 3.68 20.19 7.39
N GLU A 70 4.54 20.22 8.41
CA GLU A 70 5.94 20.63 8.28
C GLU A 70 6.88 19.50 7.79
N HIS A 71 7.89 19.92 7.02
CA HIS A 71 9.16 19.27 6.60
C HIS A 71 9.13 17.78 6.21
N ILE A 72 8.82 17.53 4.94
CA ILE A 72 9.45 16.44 4.19
C ILE A 72 10.24 17.12 3.07
N ASP A 73 11.52 16.79 2.93
CA ASP A 73 12.37 17.36 1.89
C ASP A 73 11.89 16.89 0.51
N LEU A 74 11.17 17.76 -0.19
CA LEU A 74 10.58 17.49 -1.50
C LEU A 74 11.65 17.43 -2.61
N ALA A 75 12.86 17.90 -2.35
CA ALA A 75 13.95 17.92 -3.32
C ALA A 75 14.36 16.49 -3.71
N THR A 76 14.56 15.60 -2.74
CA THR A 76 14.94 14.19 -2.95
C THR A 76 13.83 13.36 -3.65
N ILE A 77 12.59 13.86 -3.67
CA ILE A 77 11.43 13.20 -4.27
C ILE A 77 11.37 13.44 -5.78
N THR A 78 11.69 14.64 -6.24
CA THR A 78 11.65 15.02 -7.67
C THR A 78 12.69 14.22 -8.45
N ASP A 79 13.85 14.07 -7.84
CA ASP A 79 15.00 13.32 -8.32
C ASP A 79 14.70 11.83 -8.50
N ARG A 80 14.11 11.20 -7.47
CA ARG A 80 13.65 9.80 -7.53
C ARG A 80 12.54 9.58 -8.56
N MET A 81 11.64 10.54 -8.73
CA MET A 81 10.56 10.50 -9.71
C MET A 81 11.06 10.57 -11.15
N ALA A 82 12.08 11.38 -11.39
CA ALA A 82 12.72 11.50 -12.67
C ALA A 82 13.36 10.15 -13.09
N VAL A 83 14.02 9.48 -12.15
CA VAL A 83 14.57 8.12 -12.34
C VAL A 83 13.46 7.10 -12.61
N LYS A 84 12.41 7.02 -11.76
CA LYS A 84 11.28 6.08 -11.95
C LYS A 84 10.61 6.26 -13.31
N LYS A 85 10.39 7.51 -13.74
CA LYS A 85 9.75 7.84 -15.02
C LYS A 85 10.63 7.45 -16.21
N ALA A 86 11.94 7.71 -16.14
CA ALA A 86 12.89 7.32 -17.18
C ALA A 86 12.91 5.79 -17.36
N VAL A 87 12.99 5.02 -16.26
CA VAL A 87 12.93 3.55 -16.28
C VAL A 87 11.60 3.05 -16.87
N GLN A 88 10.46 3.61 -16.45
CA GLN A 88 9.14 3.21 -16.95
C GLN A 88 8.95 3.51 -18.44
N SER A 89 9.52 4.61 -18.93
CA SER A 89 9.47 4.97 -20.35
C SER A 89 10.41 4.15 -21.24
N GLY A 90 11.28 3.31 -20.64
CA GLY A 90 12.31 2.58 -21.37
C GLY A 90 13.47 3.44 -21.83
N ASN A 91 13.57 4.68 -21.33
CA ASN A 91 14.67 5.58 -21.62
C ASN A 91 15.81 5.31 -20.62
N VAL A 92 16.58 4.27 -20.93
CA VAL A 92 17.59 3.71 -20.02
C VAL A 92 18.78 4.67 -19.84
N GLU A 93 19.19 5.38 -20.88
CA GLU A 93 20.28 6.37 -20.83
C GLU A 93 19.93 7.54 -19.89
N ASP A 94 18.73 8.10 -20.04
CA ASP A 94 18.21 9.18 -19.19
C ASP A 94 18.02 8.72 -17.73
N ALA A 95 17.68 7.45 -17.51
CA ALA A 95 17.59 6.88 -16.16
C ALA A 95 18.96 6.78 -15.50
N ILE A 96 20.00 6.38 -16.25
CA ILE A 96 21.36 6.23 -15.73
C ILE A 96 21.99 7.58 -15.41
N GLU A 97 21.85 8.57 -16.29
CA GLU A 97 22.33 9.94 -16.05
C GLU A 97 21.73 10.51 -14.77
N LYS A 98 20.39 10.40 -14.64
CA LYS A 98 19.67 10.84 -13.45
C LYS A 98 20.04 10.09 -12.18
N VAL A 99 20.42 8.82 -12.24
CA VAL A 99 20.88 8.10 -11.04
C VAL A 99 22.30 8.52 -10.65
N ASN A 100 23.18 8.73 -11.63
CA ASN A 100 24.56 9.17 -11.40
C ASN A 100 24.64 10.56 -10.78
N ASP A 101 23.74 11.48 -11.17
CA ASP A 101 23.65 12.82 -10.57
C ASP A 101 23.20 12.78 -9.10
N LEU A 102 22.57 11.68 -8.65
CA LEU A 102 21.96 11.56 -7.32
C LEU A 102 22.79 10.78 -6.32
N ASN A 103 23.66 9.88 -6.76
CA ASN A 103 24.57 9.17 -5.87
C ASN A 103 25.86 8.75 -6.59
N PRO A 104 26.90 9.60 -6.64
CA PRO A 104 28.14 9.32 -7.36
C PRO A 104 29.01 8.23 -6.73
N GLU A 105 28.69 7.72 -5.53
CA GLU A 105 29.52 6.72 -4.85
C GLU A 105 28.78 5.42 -4.53
N GLN A 106 29.41 4.33 -4.97
CA GLN A 106 29.24 2.92 -4.61
C GLN A 106 28.23 2.09 -5.42
N GLY A 107 28.78 1.23 -6.29
CA GLY A 107 28.11 -0.01 -6.75
C GLY A 107 27.66 -0.05 -8.22
N PHE A 108 27.64 1.07 -8.93
CA PHE A 108 26.97 1.17 -10.24
C PHE A 108 27.72 0.55 -11.43
N LEU A 109 28.97 0.08 -11.26
CA LEU A 109 29.75 -0.48 -12.36
C LEU A 109 29.15 -1.78 -12.93
N GLU A 110 28.61 -2.66 -12.08
CA GLU A 110 28.07 -3.95 -12.52
C GLU A 110 26.74 -3.78 -13.28
N GLU A 111 25.93 -2.80 -12.87
CA GLU A 111 24.70 -2.42 -13.57
C GLU A 111 25.01 -1.63 -14.86
N LEU A 112 26.05 -0.81 -14.87
CA LEU A 112 26.54 -0.11 -16.06
C LEU A 112 27.09 -1.11 -17.11
N GLU A 113 27.88 -2.11 -16.71
CA GLU A 113 28.35 -3.19 -17.59
C GLU A 113 27.19 -3.97 -18.23
N ARG A 114 26.14 -4.25 -17.44
CA ARG A 114 24.89 -4.86 -17.94
C ARG A 114 24.15 -3.98 -18.93
N THR A 115 24.22 -2.67 -18.77
CA THR A 115 23.54 -1.71 -19.65
C THR A 115 24.32 -1.44 -20.93
N VAL A 116 25.66 -1.41 -20.86
CA VAL A 116 26.55 -1.32 -22.03
C VAL A 116 26.45 -2.59 -22.90
N ALA A 117 26.12 -3.74 -22.30
CA ALA A 117 25.80 -4.95 -23.07
C ALA A 117 24.53 -4.80 -23.92
N LEU A 118 23.55 -3.96 -23.55
CA LEU A 118 22.37 -3.67 -24.38
C LEU A 118 22.71 -2.85 -25.62
N LEU A 119 23.76 -2.03 -25.57
CA LEU A 119 24.28 -1.27 -26.72
C LEU A 119 25.10 -2.15 -27.69
N ALA A 120 25.53 -3.34 -27.25
CA ALA A 120 26.28 -4.29 -28.07
C ALA A 120 25.39 -5.23 -28.91
N PHE A 121 24.08 -5.25 -28.66
CA PHE A 121 23.12 -6.08 -29.39
C PHE A 121 22.03 -5.21 -30.02
N GLU A 122 22.15 -4.96 -31.32
CA GLU A 122 21.25 -4.09 -32.09
C GLU A 122 19.84 -4.67 -32.30
N ASP A 123 19.59 -5.95 -31.97
CA ASP A 123 18.28 -6.60 -32.11
C ASP A 123 17.66 -6.98 -30.75
N VAL A 124 16.68 -6.17 -30.34
CA VAL A 124 15.89 -6.29 -29.10
C VAL A 124 15.14 -7.64 -29.01
N SER A 125 14.90 -8.29 -30.14
CA SER A 125 14.13 -9.55 -30.25
C SER A 125 14.95 -10.80 -29.93
N ASN A 126 16.29 -10.71 -30.04
CA ASN A 126 17.22 -11.84 -29.92
C ASN A 126 18.22 -11.66 -28.77
N CYS A 127 17.97 -10.66 -27.91
CA CYS A 127 18.86 -10.32 -26.81
C CYS A 127 18.66 -11.27 -25.61
N PRO A 128 19.73 -11.87 -25.05
CA PRO A 128 19.65 -12.78 -23.89
C PRO A 128 19.16 -12.11 -22.60
N VAL A 129 19.03 -10.78 -22.58
CA VAL A 129 18.44 -9.99 -21.48
C VAL A 129 17.10 -9.33 -21.87
N GLY A 130 16.44 -9.79 -22.94
CA GLY A 130 15.14 -9.26 -23.40
C GLY A 130 14.04 -9.25 -22.33
N GLU A 131 14.11 -10.15 -21.35
CA GLU A 131 13.21 -10.16 -20.19
C GLU A 131 13.31 -8.89 -19.31
N LEU A 132 14.47 -8.21 -19.28
CA LEU A 132 14.65 -6.93 -18.59
C LEU A 132 13.98 -5.76 -19.32
N LEU A 133 13.67 -5.94 -20.61
CA LEU A 133 12.96 -4.95 -21.42
C LEU A 133 11.44 -5.13 -21.38
N ASP A 134 10.93 -6.21 -20.77
CA ASP A 134 9.49 -6.39 -20.57
C ASP A 134 8.93 -5.35 -19.58
N ILE A 135 7.75 -4.80 -19.89
CA ILE A 135 7.09 -3.76 -19.08
C ILE A 135 6.88 -4.24 -17.64
N SER A 136 6.58 -5.52 -17.44
CA SER A 136 6.42 -6.12 -16.11
C SER A 136 7.71 -6.04 -15.29
N GLN A 137 8.85 -6.37 -15.92
CA GLN A 137 10.16 -6.33 -15.27
C GLN A 137 10.64 -4.89 -15.06
N ARG A 138 10.37 -3.96 -15.99
CA ARG A 138 10.66 -2.52 -15.80
C ARG A 138 9.88 -1.93 -14.63
N LEU A 139 8.61 -2.30 -14.48
CA LEU A 139 7.80 -1.89 -13.32
C LEU A 139 8.35 -2.47 -12.01
N LYS A 140 8.76 -3.74 -12.02
CA LYS A 140 9.38 -4.41 -10.87
C LYS A 140 10.71 -3.77 -10.49
N THR A 141 11.63 -3.61 -11.44
CA THR A 141 12.92 -2.94 -11.24
C THR A 141 12.73 -1.50 -10.81
N ALA A 142 11.79 -0.74 -11.39
CA ALA A 142 11.47 0.60 -10.92
C ALA A 142 10.97 0.59 -9.45
N SER A 143 10.20 -0.42 -9.04
CA SER A 143 9.77 -0.57 -7.65
C SER A 143 10.92 -0.93 -6.71
N GLU A 144 11.84 -1.79 -7.13
CA GLU A 144 13.02 -2.22 -6.37
C GLU A 144 14.05 -1.09 -6.22
N VAL A 145 14.30 -0.33 -7.30
CA VAL A 145 15.16 0.86 -7.28
C VAL A 145 14.57 1.95 -6.39
N ASN A 146 13.27 2.23 -6.52
CA ASN A 146 12.58 3.18 -5.64
C ASN A 146 12.73 2.81 -4.16
N ALA A 147 12.65 1.51 -3.87
CA ALA A 147 12.79 1.00 -2.52
C ALA A 147 14.21 1.15 -1.97
N ALA A 148 15.22 0.90 -2.80
CA ALA A 148 16.63 1.06 -2.43
C ALA A 148 16.96 2.54 -2.16
N ILE A 149 16.48 3.46 -3.00
CA ILE A 149 16.65 4.92 -2.82
C ILE A 149 15.97 5.39 -1.52
N LEU A 150 14.76 4.91 -1.22
CA LEU A 150 14.07 5.26 0.03
C LEU A 150 14.84 4.76 1.25
N THR A 151 15.37 3.54 1.18
CA THR A 151 16.16 2.93 2.26
C THR A 151 17.48 3.67 2.49
N SER A 152 18.17 4.09 1.42
CA SER A 152 19.42 4.87 1.53
C SER A 152 19.20 6.29 2.06
N GLN A 153 18.03 6.88 1.79
CA GLN A 153 17.63 8.19 2.29
C GLN A 153 16.92 8.15 3.66
N SER A 154 16.94 7.00 4.36
CA SER A 154 16.25 6.78 5.65
C SER A 154 14.74 7.06 5.63
N HIS A 155 14.12 6.97 4.45
CA HIS A 155 12.68 7.11 4.26
C HIS A 155 12.00 5.74 4.21
N GLU A 156 10.75 5.67 4.69
CA GLU A 156 9.98 4.43 4.61
C GLU A 156 9.66 4.06 3.15
N LYS A 157 10.01 2.82 2.79
CA LYS A 157 9.88 2.24 1.44
C LYS A 157 8.43 2.17 0.94
N ASP A 158 7.49 1.88 1.83
CA ASP A 158 6.09 1.61 1.49
C ASP A 158 5.17 2.61 2.19
N PRO A 159 4.12 3.11 1.52
CA PRO A 159 3.18 4.03 2.15
C PRO A 159 2.40 3.32 3.27
N LYS A 160 2.17 4.03 4.38
CA LYS A 160 1.45 3.50 5.54
C LYS A 160 -0.05 3.30 5.26
N LEU A 161 -0.62 4.12 4.38
CA LEU A 161 -2.06 4.14 4.13
C LEU A 161 -2.58 2.82 3.54
N PRO A 162 -1.98 2.24 2.47
CA PRO A 162 -2.36 0.90 1.99
C PRO A 162 -2.23 -0.20 3.04
N SER A 163 -1.22 -0.14 3.91
CA SER A 163 -1.02 -1.10 4.99
C SER A 163 -2.16 -1.04 6.02
N LEU A 164 -2.62 0.16 6.38
CA LEU A 164 -3.78 0.36 7.25
C LEU A 164 -5.09 -0.12 6.61
N LEU A 165 -5.28 0.10 5.30
CA LEU A 165 -6.46 -0.40 4.58
C LEU A 165 -6.47 -1.94 4.52
N LYS A 166 -5.31 -2.57 4.28
CA LYS A 166 -5.17 -4.03 4.36
C LYS A 166 -5.47 -4.55 5.77
N MET A 167 -4.99 -3.84 6.80
CA MET A 167 -5.29 -4.18 8.19
C MET A 167 -6.78 -4.09 8.48
N LEU A 168 -7.48 -3.04 8.00
CA LEU A 168 -8.93 -2.92 8.13
C LEU A 168 -9.66 -4.13 7.52
N ILE A 169 -9.33 -4.49 6.28
CA ILE A 169 -9.92 -5.66 5.61
C ILE A 169 -9.66 -6.92 6.44
N TRP A 170 -8.42 -7.12 6.89
CA TRP A 170 -8.05 -8.29 7.69
C TRP A 170 -8.83 -8.35 9.01
N VAL A 171 -8.93 -7.23 9.74
CA VAL A 171 -9.70 -7.15 10.99
C VAL A 171 -11.17 -7.45 10.75
N GLN A 172 -11.77 -6.95 9.66
CA GLN A 172 -13.15 -7.28 9.30
C GLN A 172 -13.33 -8.78 9.06
N THR A 173 -12.44 -9.43 8.30
CA THR A 173 -12.45 -10.89 8.10
C THR A 173 -12.34 -11.66 9.42
N GLN A 174 -11.50 -11.20 10.35
CA GLN A 174 -11.40 -11.81 11.69
C GLN A 174 -12.65 -11.59 12.54
N LEU A 175 -13.33 -10.45 12.36
CA LEU A 175 -14.57 -10.14 13.07
C LEU A 175 -15.75 -10.96 12.52
N ASP A 176 -15.76 -11.28 11.23
CA ASP A 176 -16.81 -12.07 10.58
C ASP A 176 -17.02 -13.44 11.25
N GLU A 177 -15.97 -14.03 11.85
CA GLU A 177 -16.07 -15.30 12.59
C GLU A 177 -16.75 -15.14 13.96
N LYS A 178 -16.66 -13.95 14.56
CA LYS A 178 -16.97 -13.72 15.99
C LYS A 178 -18.23 -12.87 16.20
N ALA A 179 -18.56 -12.01 15.25
CA ALA A 179 -19.62 -11.03 15.40
C ALA A 179 -20.32 -10.74 14.07
N SER A 180 -21.56 -10.27 14.21
CA SER A 180 -22.34 -9.62 13.17
C SER A 180 -22.32 -8.12 13.47
N TYR A 181 -21.81 -7.30 12.55
CA TYR A 181 -21.49 -5.90 12.78
C TYR A 181 -21.58 -5.09 11.49
N PRO A 182 -21.69 -3.74 11.56
CA PRO A 182 -21.67 -2.89 10.38
C PRO A 182 -20.30 -2.93 9.69
N ARG A 183 -20.27 -3.24 8.40
CA ARG A 183 -19.05 -3.48 7.63
C ARG A 183 -18.84 -2.41 6.56
N ILE A 184 -17.58 -2.09 6.27
CA ILE A 184 -17.20 -1.32 5.09
C ILE A 184 -16.85 -2.30 3.97
N ASN A 185 -17.67 -2.32 2.92
CA ASN A 185 -17.45 -3.14 1.73
C ASN A 185 -16.71 -2.37 0.63
N ASP A 186 -17.04 -1.08 0.49
CA ASP A 186 -16.38 -0.18 -0.44
C ASP A 186 -15.52 0.85 0.32
N LEU A 187 -14.19 0.71 0.17
CA LEU A 187 -13.22 1.61 0.80
C LEU A 187 -13.26 3.04 0.23
N SER A 188 -13.80 3.23 -0.98
CA SER A 188 -13.86 4.54 -1.62
C SER A 188 -14.99 5.40 -1.06
N THR A 189 -16.12 4.79 -0.73
CA THR A 189 -17.27 5.47 -0.12
C THR A 189 -17.24 5.42 1.41
N ALA A 190 -16.53 4.45 1.99
CA ALA A 190 -16.40 4.22 3.43
C ALA A 190 -17.75 4.12 4.16
N VAL A 191 -18.82 3.75 3.44
CA VAL A 191 -20.17 3.60 4.00
C VAL A 191 -20.23 2.32 4.82
N LEU A 192 -20.77 2.43 6.04
CA LEU A 192 -21.09 1.28 6.87
C LEU A 192 -22.37 0.63 6.35
N GLU A 193 -22.29 -0.64 5.96
CA GLU A 193 -23.44 -1.46 5.62
C GLU A 193 -23.83 -2.30 6.83
N ASP A 194 -25.12 -2.32 7.15
CA ASP A 194 -25.62 -3.12 8.27
C ASP A 194 -25.40 -4.61 7.99
N PRO A 195 -25.14 -5.41 9.04
CA PRO A 195 -24.92 -6.83 8.84
C PRO A 195 -26.15 -7.49 8.19
N ALA A 196 -25.89 -8.37 7.22
CA ALA A 196 -26.94 -9.24 6.67
C ALA A 196 -27.51 -10.07 7.82
N VAL A 197 -28.82 -9.92 8.05
CA VAL A 197 -29.60 -10.64 9.07
C VAL A 197 -29.56 -12.14 8.82
#